data_AF-A0A952M8P1-F1
#
_entry.id   AF-A0A952M8P1-F1
#
_cell.length_a   1.000
_cell.length_b   1.000
_cell.length_c   1.000
_cell.angle_alpha   90.00
_cell.angle_beta   90.00
_cell.angle_gamma   90.00
#
_symmetry.space_group_name_H-M   'P 1'
#
loop_
_entity.id
_entity.type
_entity.pdbx_description
1 polymer ?
#
loop_
_entity_poly.entity_id
_entity_poly.type
_entity_poly.pdbx_seq_one_letter_code
_entity_poly.pdbx_strand_id
1 'polypeptide(L)'
;MQTGITLTGNQDLSYMGLRQVGEKEDITETTIAWADDGGGELGPDDLVFRFLGGGPGASSVSSDFTDPSDLDGVNIARFTPFGQIGFGNTFGLTADHPNYVRPQNLLHLSTASDKQVYLQITNQSATGQTATDGLHIGYAASNLEAQIIQKENANLTLFTNNTPRFTIAGGGNVGVNTNTPAYTLQVNGSFSAKQVLVEDKDLLLLISDLQSQINELKHQLALK
;
A
#
# COMPACT_ATOMS: atom_id res chain seq x y z
N MET A 1 2.78 -25.07 -28.18
CA MET A 1 4.00 -25.07 -27.34
C MET A 1 4.93 -26.13 -27.93
N GLN A 2 5.94 -25.71 -28.71
CA GLN A 2 6.72 -26.64 -29.57
C GLN A 2 8.13 -26.93 -29.03
N THR A 3 8.70 -26.02 -28.24
CA THR A 3 10.03 -26.15 -27.64
C THR A 3 9.98 -25.70 -26.18
N GLY A 4 10.41 -26.54 -25.24
CA GLY A 4 10.39 -26.18 -23.81
C GLY A 4 10.45 -27.38 -22.88
N ILE A 5 10.28 -27.10 -21.60
CA ILE A 5 10.14 -28.09 -20.53
C ILE A 5 8.66 -28.21 -20.22
N THR A 6 8.13 -29.44 -20.29
CA THR A 6 6.77 -29.76 -19.87
C THR A 6 6.83 -30.66 -18.66
N LEU A 7 6.13 -30.28 -17.60
CA LEU A 7 5.93 -31.10 -16.41
C LEU A 7 4.46 -31.55 -16.41
N THR A 8 4.27 -32.86 -16.22
CA THR A 8 2.93 -33.46 -16.10
C THR A 8 2.91 -34.29 -14.83
N GLY A 9 1.94 -34.04 -13.96
CA GLY A 9 1.70 -34.83 -12.76
C GLY A 9 0.24 -34.65 -12.34
N ASN A 10 -0.40 -35.72 -11.86
CA ASN A 10 -1.81 -35.68 -11.46
C ASN A 10 -2.78 -35.11 -12.52
N GLN A 11 -2.49 -35.30 -13.82
CA GLN A 11 -3.20 -34.68 -14.96
C GLN A 11 -3.04 -33.16 -15.11
N ASP A 12 -2.38 -32.48 -14.17
CA ASP A 12 -1.98 -31.08 -14.29
C ASP A 12 -0.87 -30.89 -15.32
N LEU A 13 -0.84 -29.71 -15.94
CA LEU A 13 0.17 -29.33 -16.93
C LEU A 13 0.89 -28.06 -16.52
N SER A 14 2.22 -28.11 -16.51
CA SER A 14 3.07 -26.91 -16.49
C SER A 14 4.03 -26.92 -17.67
N TYR A 15 4.26 -25.76 -18.26
CA TYR A 15 5.15 -25.57 -19.40
C TYR A 15 6.01 -24.33 -19.22
N MET A 16 7.30 -24.44 -19.54
CA MET A 16 8.20 -23.31 -19.72
C MET A 16 8.88 -23.40 -21.08
N GLY A 17 8.68 -22.41 -21.94
CA GLY A 17 9.29 -22.40 -23.27
C GLY A 17 8.73 -21.32 -24.19
N LEU A 18 8.96 -21.47 -25.51
CA LEU A 18 8.51 -20.49 -26.49
C LEU A 18 7.08 -20.76 -26.95
N ARG A 19 6.21 -19.76 -26.80
CA ARG A 19 4.88 -19.71 -27.39
C ARG A 19 4.92 -18.84 -28.64
N GLN A 20 4.54 -19.40 -29.78
CA GLN A 20 4.33 -18.64 -31.00
C GLN A 20 3.10 -17.74 -30.86
N VAL A 21 3.25 -16.46 -31.19
CA VAL A 21 2.19 -15.43 -31.08
C VAL A 21 1.83 -14.78 -32.40
N GLY A 22 2.51 -15.16 -33.49
CA GLY A 22 2.19 -14.72 -34.85
C GLY A 22 2.33 -15.85 -35.86
N GLU A 23 2.07 -15.53 -37.13
CA GLU A 23 2.07 -16.52 -38.23
C GLU A 23 3.47 -16.98 -38.67
N LYS A 24 4.54 -16.39 -38.09
CA LYS A 24 5.94 -16.74 -38.39
C LYS A 24 6.62 -17.33 -37.16
N GLU A 25 7.55 -18.24 -37.40
CA GLU A 25 8.31 -18.96 -36.36
C GLU A 25 9.15 -18.04 -35.44
N ASP A 26 9.55 -16.87 -35.92
CA ASP A 26 10.33 -15.88 -35.15
C ASP A 26 9.45 -14.88 -34.37
N ILE A 27 8.13 -15.06 -34.40
CA ILE A 27 7.19 -14.23 -33.64
C ILE A 27 6.75 -15.07 -32.43
N THR A 28 7.61 -15.10 -31.41
CA THR A 28 7.42 -15.89 -30.19
C THR A 28 7.55 -15.03 -28.93
N GLU A 29 6.97 -15.52 -27.84
CA GLU A 29 7.24 -15.04 -26.47
C GLU A 29 7.77 -16.20 -25.62
N THR A 30 8.54 -15.89 -24.58
CA THR A 30 8.86 -16.89 -23.54
C THR A 30 7.70 -16.95 -22.56
N THR A 31 7.15 -18.14 -22.35
CA THR A 31 5.97 -18.38 -21.53
C THR A 31 6.31 -19.36 -20.42
N ILE A 32 5.85 -19.05 -19.21
CA ILE A 32 5.59 -20.02 -18.16
C ILE A 32 4.06 -20.16 -18.10
N ALA A 33 3.54 -21.36 -18.36
CA ALA A 33 2.12 -21.67 -18.36
C ALA A 33 1.85 -22.80 -17.36
N TRP A 34 0.65 -22.78 -16.79
CA TRP A 34 0.14 -23.84 -15.93
C TRP A 34 -1.37 -23.97 -16.15
N ALA A 35 -1.90 -25.18 -15.97
CA ALA A 35 -3.31 -25.49 -16.12
C ALA A 35 -3.69 -26.67 -15.21
N ASP A 36 -4.93 -26.61 -14.72
CA ASP A 36 -5.61 -27.66 -13.97
C ASP A 36 -5.85 -28.91 -14.82
N ASP A 37 -6.07 -30.04 -14.16
CA ASP A 37 -6.70 -31.18 -14.80
C ASP A 37 -8.17 -30.89 -15.12
N GLY A 38 -8.73 -31.57 -16.12
CA GLY A 38 -10.17 -31.43 -16.43
C GLY A 38 -11.09 -32.08 -15.39
N GLY A 39 -10.57 -32.43 -14.20
CA GLY A 39 -11.23 -33.15 -13.14
C GLY A 39 -12.12 -32.26 -12.28
N GLY A 40 -13.01 -32.88 -11.51
CA GLY A 40 -14.03 -32.17 -10.72
C GLY A 40 -13.55 -31.60 -9.38
N GLU A 41 -12.31 -31.86 -8.97
CA GLU A 41 -11.75 -31.32 -7.73
C GLU A 41 -11.10 -29.97 -8.03
N LEU A 42 -11.71 -28.89 -7.52
CA LEU A 42 -11.19 -27.53 -7.67
C LEU A 42 -9.97 -27.34 -6.77
N GLY A 43 -8.79 -27.70 -7.27
CA GLY A 43 -7.51 -27.43 -6.63
C GLY A 43 -7.08 -25.96 -6.79
N PRO A 44 -6.06 -25.53 -6.04
CA PRO A 44 -5.43 -24.26 -6.32
C PRO A 44 -4.45 -24.36 -7.51
N ASP A 45 -4.89 -23.92 -8.70
CA ASP A 45 -4.04 -23.88 -9.91
C ASP A 45 -3.17 -22.62 -9.98
N ASP A 46 -2.37 -22.38 -8.94
CA ASP A 46 -1.56 -21.18 -8.82
C ASP A 46 -0.07 -21.46 -9.11
N LEU A 47 0.60 -20.54 -9.80
CA LEU A 47 2.07 -20.51 -9.82
C LEU A 47 2.57 -19.79 -8.57
N VAL A 48 3.40 -20.45 -7.76
CA VAL A 48 3.91 -19.90 -6.50
C VAL A 48 5.44 -19.91 -6.50
N PHE A 49 6.02 -18.78 -6.09
CA PHE A 49 7.44 -18.69 -5.76
C PHE A 49 7.61 -18.77 -4.24
N ARG A 50 8.42 -19.73 -3.79
CA ARG A 50 8.67 -19.99 -2.36
C ARG A 50 10.16 -19.99 -2.05
N PHE A 51 10.52 -19.55 -0.84
CA PHE A 51 11.87 -19.74 -0.31
C PHE A 51 11.87 -20.90 0.69
N LEU A 52 12.55 -21.97 0.31
CA LEU A 52 12.76 -23.15 1.14
C LEU A 52 13.91 -22.84 2.11
N GLY A 53 13.62 -22.68 3.40
CA GLY A 53 14.60 -22.25 4.41
C GLY A 53 15.82 -23.19 4.55
N GLY A 54 16.88 -22.70 5.19
CA GLY A 54 18.08 -23.48 5.53
C GLY A 54 17.90 -24.29 6.82
N GLY A 55 17.13 -25.37 6.78
CA GLY A 55 16.93 -26.31 7.90
C GLY A 55 17.23 -27.76 7.51
N PRO A 56 17.40 -28.68 8.48
CA PRO A 56 17.67 -30.09 8.21
C PRO A 56 16.39 -30.79 7.72
N GLY A 57 16.05 -30.59 6.44
CA GLY A 57 15.15 -31.42 5.62
C GLY A 57 14.17 -32.33 6.36
N ALA A 58 13.05 -31.78 6.84
CA ALA A 58 12.08 -32.51 7.66
C ALA A 58 11.05 -33.43 6.97
N SER A 59 10.94 -33.67 5.66
CA SER A 59 9.91 -34.52 4.97
C SER A 59 8.40 -34.35 5.28
N SER A 60 7.99 -33.77 6.41
CA SER A 60 6.58 -33.49 6.74
C SER A 60 6.18 -32.14 6.16
N VAL A 61 5.13 -32.13 5.35
CA VAL A 61 4.49 -30.91 4.84
C VAL A 61 3.65 -30.30 5.97
N SER A 62 3.99 -29.09 6.43
CA SER A 62 3.14 -28.36 7.39
C SER A 62 1.98 -27.70 6.67
N SER A 63 0.90 -27.43 7.41
CA SER A 63 -0.13 -26.50 6.95
C SER A 63 0.21 -25.04 7.32
N ASP A 64 1.21 -24.81 8.17
CA ASP A 64 1.60 -23.48 8.64
C ASP A 64 2.61 -22.79 7.71
N PHE A 65 2.11 -22.07 6.70
CA PHE A 65 2.95 -21.27 5.78
C PHE A 65 3.61 -20.03 6.42
N THR A 66 3.53 -19.88 7.74
CA THR A 66 4.16 -18.77 8.48
C THR A 66 5.45 -19.19 9.18
N ASP A 67 5.72 -20.49 9.28
CA ASP A 67 6.93 -21.03 9.90
C ASP A 67 8.13 -20.94 8.93
N PRO A 68 9.15 -20.10 9.20
CA PRO A 68 10.33 -20.00 8.36
C PRO A 68 11.23 -21.25 8.43
N SER A 69 10.97 -22.15 9.38
CA SER A 69 11.69 -23.41 9.56
C SER A 69 11.03 -24.60 8.87
N ASP A 70 9.85 -24.43 8.26
CA ASP A 70 9.17 -25.51 7.55
C ASP A 70 9.77 -25.79 6.16
N LEU A 71 9.96 -27.09 5.90
CA LEU A 71 9.44 -27.76 4.72
C LEU A 71 9.33 -27.01 3.41
N ASP A 72 8.14 -26.43 3.33
CA ASP A 72 7.47 -25.98 2.13
C ASP A 72 7.80 -24.53 1.80
N GLY A 73 8.57 -23.87 2.67
CA GLY A 73 9.02 -22.50 2.52
C GLY A 73 7.93 -21.45 2.65
N VAL A 74 8.34 -20.22 2.90
CA VAL A 74 7.40 -19.09 2.98
C VAL A 74 7.00 -18.66 1.56
N ASN A 75 5.70 -18.52 1.31
CA ASN A 75 5.20 -17.94 0.06
C ASN A 75 5.66 -16.48 -0.05
N ILE A 76 6.34 -16.18 -1.16
CA ILE A 76 6.82 -14.83 -1.49
C ILE A 76 5.89 -14.17 -2.49
N ALA A 77 5.53 -14.89 -3.55
CA ALA A 77 4.66 -14.40 -4.60
C ALA A 77 3.77 -15.52 -5.16
N ARG A 78 2.51 -15.17 -5.45
CA ARG A 78 1.51 -16.07 -6.04
C ARG A 78 0.86 -15.43 -7.26
N PHE A 79 0.70 -16.22 -8.31
CA PHE A 79 0.00 -15.86 -9.53
C PHE A 79 -1.18 -16.83 -9.74
N THR A 80 -2.39 -16.29 -9.83
CA THR A 80 -3.61 -17.09 -9.96
C THR A 80 -4.00 -17.25 -11.43
N PRO A 81 -4.80 -18.27 -11.80
CA PRO A 81 -5.28 -18.45 -13.18
C PRO A 81 -6.26 -17.35 -13.60
N PHE A 82 -6.71 -16.52 -12.65
CA PHE A 82 -7.59 -15.36 -12.87
C PHE A 82 -6.82 -14.04 -13.03
N GLY A 83 -5.47 -14.08 -13.09
CA GLY A 83 -4.63 -12.91 -13.32
C GLY A 83 -4.36 -12.06 -12.08
N GLN A 84 -4.65 -12.57 -10.88
CA GLN A 84 -4.31 -11.88 -9.63
C GLN A 84 -2.88 -12.22 -9.20
N ILE A 85 -2.20 -11.23 -8.64
CA ILE A 85 -0.84 -11.33 -8.13
C ILE A 85 -0.84 -10.98 -6.65
N GLY A 86 -0.31 -11.89 -5.84
CA GLY A 86 -0.14 -11.71 -4.41
C GLY A 86 1.32 -11.61 -4.03
N PHE A 87 1.65 -10.72 -3.10
CA PHE A 87 2.96 -10.69 -2.43
C PHE A 87 2.79 -10.89 -0.92
N GLY A 88 3.57 -11.83 -0.39
CA GLY A 88 3.56 -12.24 1.01
C GLY A 88 2.86 -13.58 1.24
N ASN A 89 2.80 -13.99 2.52
CA ASN A 89 2.68 -15.39 2.87
C ASN A 89 1.25 -15.90 3.14
N THR A 90 0.28 -15.00 3.30
CA THR A 90 -1.15 -15.34 3.46
C THR A 90 -2.00 -14.20 2.90
N PHE A 91 -3.25 -14.50 2.53
CA PHE A 91 -4.22 -13.53 2.01
C PHE A 91 -5.58 -13.64 2.71
N GLY A 92 -5.60 -14.27 3.88
CA GLY A 92 -6.80 -14.53 4.68
C GLY A 92 -6.81 -15.95 5.26
N LEU A 93 -7.83 -16.23 6.09
CA LEU A 93 -8.12 -17.56 6.62
C LEU A 93 -9.55 -17.95 6.20
N THR A 94 -9.75 -19.16 5.67
CA THR A 94 -11.09 -19.77 5.51
C THR A 94 -11.16 -21.08 6.29
N ALA A 95 -12.35 -21.48 6.74
CA ALA A 95 -12.50 -22.70 7.54
C ALA A 95 -12.01 -23.97 6.80
N ASP A 96 -12.20 -24.01 5.47
CA ASP A 96 -11.88 -25.16 4.64
C ASP A 96 -10.42 -25.17 4.16
N HIS A 97 -9.79 -24.00 4.09
CA HIS A 97 -8.38 -23.84 3.68
C HIS A 97 -7.73 -22.74 4.53
N PRO A 98 -7.50 -22.99 5.84
CA PRO A 98 -7.12 -21.96 6.80
C PRO A 98 -5.89 -21.17 6.37
N ASN A 99 -4.99 -21.78 5.60
CA ASN A 99 -3.74 -21.13 5.20
C ASN A 99 -3.61 -20.96 3.68
N TYR A 100 -4.64 -21.32 2.89
CA TYR A 100 -4.59 -21.25 1.42
C TYR A 100 -5.76 -20.43 0.84
N VAL A 101 -5.69 -19.11 1.05
CA VAL A 101 -6.61 -18.14 0.42
C VAL A 101 -5.89 -17.45 -0.73
N ARG A 102 -6.51 -17.38 -1.92
CA ARG A 102 -5.95 -16.67 -3.09
C ARG A 102 -5.92 -15.15 -2.86
N PRO A 103 -5.06 -14.39 -3.55
CA PRO A 103 -5.15 -12.94 -3.64
C PRO A 103 -6.56 -12.50 -4.04
N GLN A 104 -7.13 -11.56 -3.30
CA GLN A 104 -8.52 -11.13 -3.47
C GLN A 104 -8.65 -9.95 -4.45
N ASN A 105 -7.54 -9.37 -4.87
CA ASN A 105 -7.46 -8.27 -5.83
C ASN A 105 -6.31 -8.52 -6.83
N LEU A 106 -6.29 -7.79 -7.95
CA LEU A 106 -5.24 -7.92 -8.99
C LEU A 106 -3.82 -7.81 -8.43
N LEU A 107 -3.61 -6.92 -7.46
CA LEU A 107 -2.40 -6.83 -6.66
C LEU A 107 -2.81 -6.85 -5.18
N HIS A 108 -2.40 -7.89 -4.45
CA HIS A 108 -2.67 -8.01 -3.02
C HIS A 108 -1.35 -8.19 -2.26
N LEU A 109 -1.01 -7.23 -1.39
CA LEU A 109 0.09 -7.36 -0.46
C LEU A 109 -0.50 -7.75 0.89
N SER A 110 -0.02 -8.83 1.49
CA SER A 110 -0.53 -9.28 2.78
C SER A 110 0.47 -10.19 3.49
N THR A 111 0.46 -10.18 4.81
CA THR A 111 1.31 -11.05 5.62
C THR A 111 0.55 -11.56 6.82
N ALA A 112 1.06 -12.63 7.43
CA ALA A 112 0.49 -13.20 8.63
C ALA A 112 0.77 -12.33 9.86
N SER A 113 -0.11 -12.46 10.85
CA SER A 113 -0.12 -11.65 12.08
C SER A 113 -0.33 -10.15 11.82
N ASP A 114 -0.40 -9.39 12.90
CA ASP A 114 -0.54 -7.94 12.86
C ASP A 114 0.81 -7.26 12.63
N LYS A 115 1.31 -7.37 11.39
CA LYS A 115 2.55 -6.76 10.92
C LYS A 115 2.25 -5.68 9.88
N GLN A 116 3.16 -4.72 9.77
CA GLN A 116 3.07 -3.69 8.75
C GLN A 116 3.13 -4.30 7.34
N VAL A 117 2.32 -3.77 6.44
CA VAL A 117 2.32 -4.15 5.01
C VAL A 117 2.39 -2.87 4.21
N TYR A 118 3.56 -2.59 3.64
CA TYR A 118 3.80 -1.40 2.84
C TYR A 118 4.33 -1.78 1.45
N LEU A 119 3.90 -1.02 0.45
CA LEU A 119 4.75 -0.74 -0.70
C LEU A 119 5.81 0.27 -0.24
N GLN A 120 7.08 -0.15 -0.27
CA GLN A 120 8.22 0.72 0.03
C GLN A 120 8.96 1.08 -1.26
N ILE A 121 9.15 2.37 -1.50
CA ILE A 121 9.88 2.89 -2.66
C ILE A 121 11.08 3.70 -2.17
N THR A 122 12.28 3.25 -2.54
CA THR A 122 13.55 3.82 -2.13
C THR A 122 14.50 4.00 -3.33
N ASN A 123 15.53 4.82 -3.15
CA ASN A 123 16.72 4.84 -3.97
C ASN A 123 17.97 4.98 -3.09
N GLN A 124 19.08 4.42 -3.56
CA GLN A 124 20.28 4.25 -2.74
C GLN A 124 20.85 5.58 -2.21
N SER A 125 20.87 6.62 -3.03
CA SER A 125 21.65 7.84 -2.72
C SER A 125 20.84 8.95 -2.05
N ALA A 126 19.52 9.02 -2.28
CA ALA A 126 18.70 10.11 -1.75
C ALA A 126 17.87 9.69 -0.54
N THR A 127 17.27 8.49 -0.56
CA THR A 127 16.44 8.00 0.56
C THR A 127 17.18 7.00 1.43
N GLY A 128 18.20 6.30 0.92
CA GLY A 128 18.68 5.07 1.57
C GLY A 128 17.78 3.88 1.24
N GLN A 129 17.99 2.73 1.88
CA GLN A 129 17.34 1.45 1.52
C GLN A 129 16.96 0.60 2.75
N THR A 130 16.92 1.19 3.93
CA THR A 130 16.60 0.53 5.19
C THR A 130 15.10 0.59 5.49
N ALA A 131 14.66 0.00 6.60
CA ALA A 131 13.26 0.04 7.03
C ALA A 131 12.75 1.46 7.35
N THR A 132 13.66 2.41 7.57
CA THR A 132 13.32 3.80 7.92
C THR A 132 13.37 4.75 6.74
N ASP A 133 13.47 4.25 5.52
CA ASP A 133 13.79 5.06 4.34
C ASP A 133 12.67 5.03 3.30
N GLY A 134 12.53 6.13 2.55
CA GLY A 134 11.71 6.27 1.36
C GLY A 134 10.22 6.52 1.59
N LEU A 135 9.42 6.23 0.55
CA LEU A 135 7.96 6.37 0.57
C LEU A 135 7.31 5.04 0.95
N HIS A 136 6.48 5.05 1.99
CA HIS A 136 5.67 3.89 2.40
C HIS A 136 4.19 4.17 2.11
N ILE A 137 3.51 3.21 1.48
CA ILE A 137 2.06 3.25 1.27
C ILE A 137 1.47 1.90 1.71
N GLY A 138 0.55 1.91 2.68
CA GLY A 138 -0.05 0.67 3.18
C GLY A 138 -0.57 0.79 4.61
N TYR A 139 -0.45 -0.27 5.41
CA TYR A 139 -0.99 -0.36 6.77
C TYR A 139 0.12 -0.50 7.82
N ALA A 140 -0.06 0.19 8.95
CA ALA A 140 0.81 0.03 10.11
C ALA A 140 0.56 -1.30 10.84
N ALA A 141 1.53 -1.70 11.65
CA ALA A 141 1.37 -2.83 12.56
C ALA A 141 0.55 -2.43 13.79
N SER A 142 -0.15 -3.40 14.38
CA SER A 142 -0.85 -3.27 15.67
C SER A 142 -2.04 -2.31 15.66
N ASN A 143 -2.51 -1.87 14.49
CA ASN A 143 -3.68 -1.01 14.34
C ASN A 143 -4.32 -1.15 12.94
N LEU A 144 -5.50 -0.56 12.76
CA LEU A 144 -6.22 -0.56 11.46
C LEU A 144 -5.90 0.71 10.63
N GLU A 145 -4.73 1.30 10.80
CA GLU A 145 -4.39 2.60 10.23
C GLU A 145 -3.74 2.46 8.84
N ALA A 146 -4.43 2.98 7.82
CA ALA A 146 -3.88 3.16 6.49
C ALA A 146 -3.04 4.44 6.41
N GLN A 147 -1.87 4.37 5.78
CA GLN A 147 -0.87 5.43 5.80
C GLN A 147 -0.21 5.67 4.43
N ILE A 148 0.14 6.93 4.18
CA ILE A 148 1.10 7.37 3.17
C ILE A 148 2.19 8.14 3.92
N ILE A 149 3.41 7.64 3.93
CA ILE A 149 4.48 8.14 4.78
C ILE A 149 5.68 8.49 3.92
N GLN A 150 6.08 9.76 3.95
CA GLN A 150 7.43 10.17 3.57
C GLN A 150 8.32 9.98 4.80
N LYS A 151 9.24 9.02 4.76
CA LYS A 151 10.16 8.76 5.87
C LYS A 151 11.34 9.73 5.94
N GLU A 152 11.65 10.39 4.83
CA GLU A 152 12.70 11.40 4.77
C GLU A 152 12.25 12.73 5.41
N ASN A 153 13.22 13.54 5.85
CA ASN A 153 12.97 14.96 6.16
C ASN A 153 12.83 15.78 4.87
N ALA A 154 11.82 15.45 4.08
CA ALA A 154 11.53 16.02 2.78
C ALA A 154 10.02 16.14 2.57
N ASN A 155 9.62 16.84 1.51
CA ASN A 155 8.21 17.08 1.25
C ASN A 155 7.49 15.82 0.74
N LEU A 156 6.25 15.61 1.18
CA LEU A 156 5.27 14.76 0.50
C LEU A 156 4.38 15.64 -0.37
N THR A 157 4.39 15.47 -1.69
CA THR A 157 3.77 16.43 -2.62
C THR A 157 2.93 15.73 -3.68
N LEU A 158 1.73 16.24 -3.91
CA LEU A 158 0.83 15.82 -4.99
C LEU A 158 0.88 16.85 -6.13
N PHE A 159 1.11 16.36 -7.34
CA PHE A 159 1.28 17.19 -8.54
C PHE A 159 0.12 17.00 -9.53
N THR A 160 -0.22 18.06 -10.25
CA THR A 160 -0.94 17.97 -11.53
C THR A 160 -0.27 18.89 -12.55
N ASN A 161 -0.11 18.43 -13.79
CA ASN A 161 0.59 19.17 -14.84
C ASN A 161 1.97 19.70 -14.38
N ASN A 162 2.78 18.82 -13.78
CA ASN A 162 4.10 19.14 -13.23
C ASN A 162 4.14 20.31 -12.22
N THR A 163 2.99 20.65 -11.61
CA THR A 163 2.85 21.74 -10.64
C THR A 163 2.39 21.17 -9.29
N PRO A 164 3.03 21.54 -8.17
CA PRO A 164 2.62 21.08 -6.84
C PRO A 164 1.25 21.68 -6.49
N ARG A 165 0.28 20.83 -6.16
CA ARG A 165 -1.09 21.22 -5.78
C ARG A 165 -1.33 21.10 -4.28
N PHE A 166 -0.75 20.07 -3.67
CA PHE A 166 -0.80 19.83 -2.25
C PHE A 166 0.58 19.41 -1.77
N THR A 167 1.09 20.06 -0.74
CA THR A 167 2.42 19.81 -0.19
C THR A 167 2.33 19.67 1.31
N ILE A 168 2.87 18.60 1.87
CA ILE A 168 3.25 18.54 3.28
C ILE A 168 4.77 18.73 3.30
N ALA A 169 5.23 19.85 3.85
CA ALA A 169 6.66 20.14 3.94
C ALA A 169 7.33 19.19 4.93
N GLY A 170 8.64 18.98 4.82
CA GLY A 170 9.39 18.14 5.78
C GLY A 170 9.23 18.58 7.24
N GLY A 171 9.01 19.88 7.48
CA GLY A 171 8.70 20.44 8.80
C GLY A 171 7.22 20.33 9.25
N GLY A 172 6.35 19.70 8.45
CA GLY A 172 4.95 19.44 8.77
C GLY A 172 3.93 20.47 8.26
N ASN A 173 4.37 21.63 7.77
CA ASN A 173 3.46 22.66 7.23
C ASN A 173 2.76 22.16 5.95
N VAL A 174 1.47 22.45 5.81
CA VAL A 174 0.64 22.06 4.67
C VAL A 174 0.43 23.25 3.72
N GLY A 175 0.68 23.04 2.43
CA GLY A 175 0.50 24.02 1.37
C GLY A 175 -0.49 23.55 0.31
N VAL A 176 -1.44 24.42 -0.07
CA VAL A 176 -2.29 24.25 -1.25
C VAL A 176 -1.89 25.28 -2.29
N ASN A 177 -1.56 24.82 -3.52
CA ASN A 177 -0.97 25.64 -4.59
C ASN A 177 0.33 26.38 -4.20
N THR A 178 1.08 25.83 -3.25
CA THR A 178 2.42 26.28 -2.86
C THR A 178 3.25 25.08 -2.41
N ASN A 179 4.57 25.10 -2.67
CA ASN A 179 5.53 24.07 -2.25
C ASN A 179 6.38 24.48 -1.04
N THR A 180 6.28 25.73 -0.61
CA THR A 180 7.02 26.28 0.54
C THR A 180 6.05 27.01 1.49
N PRO A 181 5.15 26.27 2.17
CA PRO A 181 4.20 26.88 3.08
C PRO A 181 4.92 27.54 4.28
N ALA A 182 4.74 28.85 4.44
CA ALA A 182 5.30 29.65 5.54
C ALA A 182 4.48 29.56 6.84
N TYR A 183 3.27 29.00 6.76
CA TYR A 183 2.35 28.80 7.87
C TYR A 183 1.95 27.32 7.97
N THR A 184 1.46 26.88 9.13
CA THR A 184 0.99 25.51 9.36
C THR A 184 0.03 25.03 8.28
N LEU A 185 -0.87 25.92 7.83
CA LEU A 185 -1.66 25.74 6.62
C LEU A 185 -1.58 27.02 5.78
N GLN A 186 -1.10 26.92 4.55
CA GLN A 186 -1.11 28.01 3.59
C GLN A 186 -1.87 27.63 2.31
N VAL A 187 -2.92 28.37 2.01
CA VAL A 187 -3.61 28.30 0.71
C VAL A 187 -3.17 29.48 -0.13
N ASN A 188 -2.46 29.21 -1.23
CA ASN A 188 -2.10 30.23 -2.20
C ASN A 188 -3.22 30.36 -3.24
N GLY A 189 -4.24 31.13 -2.90
CA GLY A 189 -5.44 31.35 -3.70
C GLY A 189 -6.68 31.50 -2.83
N SER A 190 -7.86 31.38 -3.46
CA SER A 190 -9.14 31.42 -2.77
C SER A 190 -9.50 30.06 -2.19
N PHE A 191 -10.15 30.03 -1.03
CA PHE A 191 -10.82 28.86 -0.48
C PHE A 191 -12.24 29.21 -0.06
N SER A 192 -13.13 28.21 -0.03
CA SER A 192 -14.49 28.34 0.46
C SER A 192 -14.67 27.37 1.61
N ALA A 193 -15.25 27.84 2.71
CA ALA A 193 -15.57 27.04 3.88
C ALA A 193 -16.96 27.43 4.36
N LYS A 194 -17.74 26.43 4.79
CA LYS A 194 -19.06 26.69 5.40
C LYS A 194 -18.92 27.47 6.72
N GLN A 195 -17.85 27.21 7.46
CA GLN A 195 -17.52 27.88 8.72
C GLN A 195 -16.00 27.86 8.90
N VAL A 196 -15.46 28.97 9.45
CA VAL A 196 -14.09 29.04 9.96
C VAL A 196 -14.20 29.36 11.45
N LEU A 197 -13.79 28.42 12.29
CA LEU A 197 -13.67 28.65 13.72
C LEU A 197 -12.25 29.14 14.00
N VAL A 198 -12.13 30.35 14.54
CA VAL A 198 -10.86 30.91 14.99
C VAL A 198 -10.86 30.83 16.52
N GLU A 199 -10.14 29.85 17.08
CA GLU A 199 -9.98 29.65 18.53
C GLU A 199 -8.95 30.62 19.14
N ASP A 200 -8.87 31.84 18.60
CA ASP A 200 -8.00 32.88 19.13
C ASP A 200 -8.69 33.57 20.30
N LYS A 201 -8.21 33.28 21.52
CA LYS A 201 -8.71 33.89 22.75
C LYS A 201 -8.54 35.40 22.74
N ASP A 202 -7.54 35.94 22.05
CA ASP A 202 -7.26 37.38 22.05
C ASP A 202 -8.28 38.14 21.19
N LEU A 203 -8.74 37.53 20.09
CA LEU A 203 -9.82 38.10 19.28
C LEU A 203 -11.16 38.08 20.03
N LEU A 204 -11.42 36.99 20.76
CA LEU A 204 -12.62 36.86 21.61
C LEU A 204 -12.60 37.85 22.79
N LEU A 205 -11.43 38.04 23.42
CA LEU A 205 -11.23 39.01 24.49
C LEU A 205 -11.38 40.45 23.98
N LEU A 206 -10.83 40.77 22.81
CA LEU A 206 -10.97 42.09 22.20
C LEU A 206 -12.43 42.41 21.87
N ILE A 207 -13.18 41.45 21.32
CA ILE A 207 -14.61 41.62 21.04
C ILE A 207 -15.39 41.82 22.34
N SER A 208 -15.08 41.04 23.39
CA SER A 208 -15.73 41.18 24.69
C SER A 208 -15.44 42.54 25.34
N ASP A 209 -14.20 43.03 25.24
CA ASP A 209 -13.81 44.33 25.79
C ASP A 209 -14.50 45.48 25.04
N LEU A 210 -14.52 45.43 23.70
CA LEU A 210 -15.24 46.40 22.88
C LEU A 210 -16.74 46.42 23.20
N GLN A 211 -17.36 45.26 23.42
CA GLN A 211 -18.76 45.17 23.83
C GLN A 211 -19.00 45.82 25.21
N SER A 212 -18.09 45.62 26.15
CA SER A 212 -18.13 46.24 27.48
C SER A 212 -18.05 47.77 27.37
N GLN A 213 -17.08 48.29 26.62
CA GLN A 213 -16.91 49.74 26.41
C GLN A 213 -18.14 50.38 25.76
N ILE A 214 -18.76 49.71 24.77
CA ILE A 214 -19.99 50.18 24.13
C ILE A 214 -21.14 50.27 25.13
N ASN A 215 -21.27 49.28 26.01
CA ASN A 215 -22.35 49.27 27.01
C ASN A 215 -22.17 50.40 28.04
N GLU A 216 -20.93 50.65 28.46
CA GLU A 216 -20.60 51.77 29.34
C GLU A 216 -20.93 53.12 28.68
N LEU A 217 -20.55 53.31 27.41
CA LEU A 217 -20.86 54.56 26.69
C LEU A 217 -22.37 54.80 26.57
N LYS A 218 -23.15 53.74 26.29
CA LYS A 218 -24.62 53.81 26.23
C LYS A 218 -25.21 54.22 27.56
N HIS A 219 -24.67 53.69 28.66
CA HIS A 219 -25.11 54.04 30.00
C HIS A 219 -24.83 55.53 30.31
N GLN A 220 -23.64 56.02 30.00
CA GLN A 220 -23.26 57.42 30.19
C GLN A 220 -24.12 58.40 29.37
N LEU A 221 -24.52 58.01 28.15
CA LEU A 221 -25.40 58.84 27.32
C LEU A 221 -26.82 58.92 27.88
N ALA A 222 -27.34 57.85 28.48
CA ALA A 222 -28.69 57.80 29.03
C ALA A 222 -28.86 58.64 30.31
N LEU A 223 -27.76 59.05 30.94
CA LEU A 223 -27.73 59.87 32.15
C LEU A 223 -27.55 61.38 31.87
N LYS A 224 -27.40 61.78 30.60
CA LYS A 224 -27.37 63.19 30.16
C LYS A 224 -28.73 63.63 29.63
#